data_AF-V4J1C6-F1
#
_entry.id   AF-V4J1C6-F1
#
_cell.length_a   1.000
_cell.length_b   1.000
_cell.length_c   1.000
_cell.angle_alpha   90.00
_cell.angle_beta   90.00
_cell.angle_gamma   90.00
#
_symmetry.space_group_name_H-M   'P 1'
#
loop_
_entity.id
_entity.type
_entity.pdbx_description
1 polymer ?
#
loop_
_entity_poly.entity_id
_entity_poly.type
_entity_poly.pdbx_seq_one_letter_code
_entity_poly.pdbx_strand_id
1 'polypeptide(L)'
;MPKDKVSVHLVNPSAKSEEAYFAEQDKKLLQQLREKSAKEADEKYAEEHKYHCFRCGTRSLAEVDEGNVKVDICVNEGCGAVHLDPGELKEIVESKDSETSLKATRSAFMSIFKK
;
A
#
# COMPACT_ATOMS: atom_id res chain seq x y z
N MET A 1 -63.35 -47.94 3.59
CA MET A 1 -63.32 -46.54 4.06
C MET A 1 -62.89 -45.65 2.91
N PRO A 2 -63.67 -44.63 2.54
CA PRO A 2 -63.26 -43.71 1.49
C PRO A 2 -62.12 -42.83 2.01
N LYS A 3 -61.04 -42.68 1.23
CA LYS A 3 -59.94 -41.78 1.55
C LYS A 3 -60.25 -40.43 0.91
N ASP A 4 -60.59 -39.45 1.72
CA ASP A 4 -60.81 -38.09 1.24
C ASP A 4 -59.47 -37.52 0.75
N LYS A 5 -59.45 -37.07 -0.51
CA LYS A 5 -58.27 -36.46 -1.12
C LYS A 5 -58.16 -35.03 -0.61
N VAL A 6 -57.18 -34.78 0.24
CA VAL A 6 -56.83 -33.42 0.66
C VAL A 6 -56.06 -32.75 -0.48
N SER A 7 -56.63 -31.70 -1.08
CA SER A 7 -55.95 -30.86 -2.05
C SER A 7 -55.16 -29.77 -1.32
N VAL A 8 -53.84 -29.83 -1.37
CA VAL A 8 -52.96 -28.78 -0.85
C VAL A 8 -52.62 -27.83 -2.00
N HIS A 9 -53.09 -26.60 -1.88
CA HIS A 9 -52.69 -25.53 -2.80
C HIS A 9 -51.53 -24.75 -2.17
N LEU A 10 -50.35 -24.84 -2.77
CA LEU A 10 -49.19 -24.01 -2.41
C LEU A 10 -49.48 -22.58 -2.89
N VAL A 11 -49.96 -21.74 -1.99
CA VAL A 11 -50.07 -20.29 -2.23
C VAL A 11 -48.66 -19.75 -2.28
N ASN A 12 -48.19 -19.32 -3.45
CA ASN A 12 -46.90 -18.63 -3.59
C ASN A 12 -47.16 -17.12 -3.50
N PRO A 13 -46.94 -16.47 -2.33
CA PRO A 13 -47.26 -15.07 -2.16
C PRO A 13 -46.03 -14.25 -2.59
N SER A 14 -46.05 -13.79 -3.85
CA SER A 14 -45.32 -12.60 -4.32
C SER A 14 -43.87 -12.41 -3.83
N ALA A 15 -43.05 -13.47 -3.81
CA ALA A 15 -41.63 -13.36 -3.48
C ALA A 15 -40.83 -13.25 -4.78
N LYS A 16 -39.86 -12.33 -4.85
CA LYS A 16 -38.77 -12.44 -5.83
C LYS A 16 -38.29 -13.89 -5.81
N SER A 17 -38.13 -14.53 -6.98
CA SER A 17 -37.70 -15.94 -7.02
C SER A 17 -36.46 -16.13 -6.15
N GLU A 18 -36.33 -17.28 -5.50
CA GLU A 18 -35.13 -17.61 -4.71
C GLU A 18 -33.85 -17.38 -5.53
N GLU A 19 -33.92 -17.68 -6.83
CA GLU A 19 -32.87 -17.39 -7.81
C GLU A 19 -32.46 -15.91 -7.85
N ALA A 20 -33.42 -14.97 -7.81
CA ALA A 20 -33.10 -13.54 -7.79
C ALA A 20 -32.44 -13.12 -6.46
N TYR A 21 -32.83 -13.73 -5.35
CA TYR A 21 -32.20 -13.49 -4.05
C TYR A 21 -30.75 -13.97 -4.03
N PHE A 22 -30.49 -15.20 -4.50
CA PHE A 22 -29.14 -15.74 -4.58
C PHE A 22 -28.27 -14.98 -5.59
N ALA A 23 -28.81 -14.60 -6.75
CA ALA A 23 -28.09 -13.77 -7.72
C ALA A 23 -27.68 -12.40 -7.16
N GLU A 24 -28.55 -11.75 -6.37
CA GLU A 24 -28.20 -10.50 -5.67
C GLU A 24 -27.11 -10.72 -4.61
N GLN A 25 -27.14 -11.83 -3.87
CA GLN A 25 -26.10 -12.18 -2.89
C GLN A 25 -24.75 -12.48 -3.56
N ASP A 26 -24.74 -13.30 -4.61
CA ASP A 26 -23.53 -13.66 -5.35
C ASP A 26 -22.86 -12.44 -5.96
N LYS A 27 -23.66 -11.50 -6.48
CA LYS A 27 -23.16 -10.23 -7.01
C LYS A 27 -22.45 -9.42 -5.92
N LYS A 28 -23.01 -9.34 -4.71
CA LYS A 28 -22.39 -8.63 -3.57
C LYS A 28 -21.09 -9.33 -3.15
N LEU A 29 -21.11 -10.67 -3.08
CA LEU A 29 -19.91 -11.44 -2.73
C LEU A 29 -18.80 -11.24 -3.76
N LEU A 30 -19.13 -11.28 -5.05
CA LEU A 30 -18.18 -11.02 -6.15
C LEU A 30 -17.58 -9.62 -6.08
N GLN A 31 -18.38 -8.60 -5.76
CA GLN A 31 -17.89 -7.24 -5.57
C GLN A 31 -16.92 -7.17 -4.37
N GLN A 32 -17.29 -7.75 -3.23
CA GLN A 32 -16.42 -7.79 -2.05
C GLN A 32 -15.11 -8.53 -2.30
N LEU A 33 -15.14 -9.65 -3.01
CA LEU A 33 -13.94 -10.41 -3.36
C LEU A 33 -13.02 -9.61 -4.28
N ARG A 34 -13.58 -8.90 -5.27
CA ARG A 34 -12.80 -8.01 -6.14
C ARG A 34 -12.15 -6.88 -5.37
N GLU A 35 -12.90 -6.19 -4.52
CA GLU A 35 -12.37 -5.10 -3.69
C GLU A 35 -11.28 -5.58 -2.74
N LYS A 36 -11.47 -6.74 -2.10
CA LYS A 36 -10.44 -7.35 -1.25
C LYS A 36 -9.19 -7.71 -2.06
N SER A 37 -9.35 -8.36 -3.21
CA SER A 37 -8.21 -8.74 -4.06
C SER A 37 -7.43 -7.54 -4.57
N ALA A 38 -8.10 -6.43 -4.88
CA ALA A 38 -7.45 -5.19 -5.31
C ALA A 38 -6.64 -4.57 -4.16
N LYS A 39 -7.24 -4.48 -2.95
CA LYS A 39 -6.55 -3.98 -1.76
C LYS A 39 -5.33 -4.83 -1.41
N GLU A 40 -5.49 -6.15 -1.39
CA GLU A 40 -4.38 -7.06 -1.10
C GLU A 40 -3.25 -6.95 -2.14
N ALA A 41 -3.57 -6.71 -3.41
CA ALA A 41 -2.56 -6.51 -4.45
C ALA A 41 -1.81 -5.19 -4.26
N ASP A 42 -2.53 -4.10 -3.98
CA ASP A 42 -1.95 -2.78 -3.73
C ASP A 42 -1.09 -2.78 -2.46
N GLU A 43 -1.56 -3.41 -1.38
CA GLU A 43 -0.83 -3.58 -0.12
C GLU A 43 0.46 -4.38 -0.33
N LYS A 44 0.38 -5.53 -1.02
CA LYS A 44 1.57 -6.33 -1.35
C LYS A 44 2.57 -5.55 -2.18
N TYR A 45 2.10 -4.80 -3.19
CA TYR A 45 2.98 -3.99 -4.02
C TYR A 45 3.67 -2.89 -3.19
N ALA A 46 2.94 -2.20 -2.33
CA ALA A 46 3.49 -1.16 -1.46
C ALA A 46 4.53 -1.73 -0.48
N GLU A 47 4.25 -2.89 0.13
CA GLU A 47 5.18 -3.57 1.04
C GLU A 47 6.46 -4.03 0.34
N GLU A 48 6.35 -4.63 -0.85
CA GLU A 48 7.50 -5.07 -1.65
C GLU A 48 8.40 -3.89 -1.99
N HIS A 49 7.83 -2.75 -2.38
CA HIS A 49 8.58 -1.59 -2.89
C HIS A 49 9.00 -0.59 -1.83
N LYS A 50 8.60 -0.75 -0.56
CA LYS A 50 8.88 0.19 0.54
C LYS A 50 10.36 0.59 0.66
N TYR A 51 11.28 -0.35 0.45
CA TYR A 51 12.73 -0.12 0.59
C TYR A 51 13.48 -0.10 -0.75
N HIS A 52 12.77 0.09 -1.86
CA HIS A 52 13.35 0.15 -3.19
C HIS A 52 13.73 1.57 -3.57
N CYS A 53 14.95 1.76 -4.07
CA CYS A 53 15.37 3.05 -4.57
C CYS A 53 14.60 3.43 -5.85
N PHE A 54 14.03 4.63 -5.92
CA PHE A 54 13.26 5.09 -7.08
C PHE A 54 14.13 5.31 -8.32
N ARG A 55 15.44 5.48 -8.11
CA ARG A 55 16.41 5.71 -9.18
C ARG A 55 16.92 4.41 -9.79
N CYS A 56 17.38 3.45 -8.99
CA CYS A 56 17.98 2.21 -9.50
C CYS A 56 17.10 0.96 -9.34
N GLY A 57 15.96 1.06 -8.66
CA GLY A 57 15.03 -0.05 -8.46
C GLY A 57 15.56 -1.17 -7.58
N THR A 58 16.67 -0.95 -6.85
CA THR A 58 17.28 -1.97 -5.98
C THR A 58 16.85 -1.76 -4.53
N ARG A 59 16.71 -2.84 -3.77
CA ARG A 59 16.47 -2.80 -2.32
C ARG A 59 17.75 -2.43 -1.57
N SER A 60 18.09 -1.15 -1.60
CA SER A 60 19.38 -0.64 -1.11
C SER A 60 19.24 0.70 -0.39
N LEU A 61 18.06 1.03 0.14
CA LEU A 61 17.87 2.20 0.99
C LEU A 61 18.38 1.91 2.41
N ALA A 62 19.14 2.84 2.96
CA ALA A 62 19.64 2.83 4.33
C ALA A 62 19.28 4.15 5.01
N GLU A 63 18.68 4.08 6.20
CA GLU A 63 18.39 5.25 7.03
C GLU A 63 19.70 5.80 7.61
N VAL A 64 19.93 7.10 7.47
CA VAL A 64 21.05 7.84 8.04
C VAL A 64 20.51 9.00 8.87
N ASP A 65 20.94 9.08 10.14
CA ASP A 65 20.59 10.15 11.05
C ASP A 65 21.56 11.34 10.88
N GLU A 66 21.08 12.46 10.33
CA GLU A 66 21.85 13.70 10.17
C GLU A 66 21.30 14.78 11.11
N GLY A 67 21.72 14.70 12.38
CA GLY A 67 21.32 15.63 13.43
C GLY A 67 19.86 15.43 13.86
N ASN A 68 18.97 16.32 13.44
CA ASN A 68 17.55 16.27 13.77
C ASN A 68 16.68 15.61 12.69
N VAL A 69 17.25 15.29 11.53
CA VAL A 69 16.49 14.75 10.38
C VAL A 69 17.01 13.36 10.05
N LYS A 70 16.09 12.41 9.88
CA LYS A 70 16.38 11.08 9.34
C LYS A 70 16.25 11.14 7.83
N VAL A 71 17.13 10.46 7.11
CA VAL A 71 17.14 10.49 5.65
C VAL A 71 17.44 9.10 5.09
N ASP A 72 16.71 8.71 4.05
CA ASP A 72 16.94 7.44 3.35
C ASP A 72 17.94 7.61 2.21
N ILE A 73 19.04 6.86 2.23
CA ILE A 73 20.11 6.94 1.22
C ILE A 73 20.30 5.59 0.53
N CYS A 74 20.34 5.61 -0.80
CA CYS A 74 20.63 4.43 -1.60
C CYS A 74 22.14 4.12 -1.60
N VAL A 75 22.52 2.97 -1.02
CA VAL A 75 23.91 2.50 -0.92
C VAL A 75 24.39 1.71 -2.16
N ASN A 76 23.57 1.61 -3.21
CA ASN A 76 23.97 0.92 -4.43
C ASN A 76 25.08 1.71 -5.16
N GLU A 77 26.10 0.99 -5.64
CA GLU A 77 27.24 1.58 -6.35
C GLU A 77 26.75 2.35 -7.58
N GLY A 78 27.10 3.64 -7.66
CA GLY A 78 26.71 4.52 -8.77
C GLY A 78 25.30 5.12 -8.71
N CYS A 79 24.47 4.77 -7.71
CA CYS A 79 23.14 5.35 -7.55
C CYS A 79 23.14 6.55 -6.60
N GLY A 80 23.45 6.32 -5.32
CA GLY A 80 23.57 7.37 -4.32
C GLY A 80 22.35 8.29 -4.16
N ALA A 81 21.15 7.82 -4.53
CA ALA A 81 19.95 8.63 -4.45
C ALA A 81 19.55 8.87 -2.99
N VAL A 82 19.13 10.10 -2.67
CA VAL A 82 18.59 10.48 -1.37
C VAL A 82 17.07 10.58 -1.51
N HIS A 83 16.37 9.85 -0.67
CA HIS A 83 14.93 9.85 -0.56
C HIS A 83 14.56 10.70 0.65
N LEU A 84 13.67 11.66 0.45
CA LEU A 84 13.24 12.59 1.49
C LEU A 84 11.72 12.61 1.52
N ASP A 85 11.15 12.29 2.68
CA ASP A 85 9.71 12.35 2.90
C ASP A 85 9.25 13.80 3.10
N PRO A 86 7.96 14.10 2.88
CA PRO A 86 7.43 15.46 3.07
C PRO A 86 7.63 16.02 4.48
N GLY A 87 7.74 15.16 5.51
CA GLY A 87 8.05 15.56 6.88
C GLY A 87 9.53 15.97 7.03
N GLU A 88 10.43 15.14 6.52
CA GLU A 88 11.88 15.38 6.53
C GLU A 88 12.24 16.64 5.76
N LEU A 89 11.62 16.86 4.59
CA LEU A 89 11.80 18.08 3.81
C LEU A 89 11.38 19.34 4.57
N LYS A 90 10.28 19.27 5.33
CA LYS A 90 9.82 20.41 6.15
C LYS A 90 10.82 20.72 7.25
N GLU A 91 11.32 19.70 7.94
CA GLU A 91 12.33 19.89 9.00
C GLU A 91 13.62 20.51 8.44
N ILE A 92 14.07 20.09 7.26
CA ILE A 92 15.24 20.69 6.58
C ILE A 92 14.99 22.14 6.23
N VAL A 93 13.81 22.47 5.66
CA VAL A 93 13.47 23.83 5.23
C VAL A 93 13.26 24.78 6.43
N GLU A 94 12.69 24.28 7.52
CA GLU A 94 12.47 25.05 8.75
C GLU A 94 13.77 25.23 9.56
N SER A 95 14.74 24.32 9.40
CA SER A 95 16.07 24.51 9.97
C SER A 95 16.77 25.69 9.29
N LYS A 96 17.02 26.76 10.06
CA LYS A 96 17.67 28.00 9.60
C LYS A 96 19.14 27.82 9.17
N ASP A 97 19.66 26.61 9.29
CA ASP A 97 21.04 26.19 8.99
C ASP A 97 21.12 25.33 7.71
N SER A 98 20.18 25.48 6.78
CA SER A 98 20.07 24.65 5.57
C SER A 98 21.36 24.54 4.74
N GLU A 99 22.22 25.57 4.75
CA GLU A 99 23.56 25.49 4.13
C GLU A 99 24.51 24.51 4.81
N THR A 100 24.42 24.35 6.12
CA THR A 100 25.29 23.48 6.93
C THR A 100 24.81 22.04 6.87
N SER A 101 23.49 21.81 6.97
CA SER A 101 22.87 20.48 6.90
C SER A 101 23.03 19.84 5.50
N LEU A 102 22.92 20.64 4.43
CA LEU A 102 23.18 20.15 3.05
C LEU A 102 24.67 19.87 2.78
N LYS A 103 25.59 20.52 3.50
CA LYS A 103 27.04 20.25 3.43
C LYS A 103 27.41 18.99 4.23
N ALA A 104 26.79 18.77 5.38
CA ALA A 104 26.98 17.58 6.21
C ALA A 104 26.51 16.30 5.49
N THR A 105 25.28 16.30 4.99
CA THR A 105 24.71 15.21 4.17
C THR A 105 25.58 14.88 2.95
N ARG A 106 26.10 15.90 2.24
CA ARG A 106 27.08 15.70 1.14
C ARG A 106 28.41 15.10 1.60
N SER A 107 28.89 15.47 2.79
CA SER A 107 30.14 14.94 3.33
C SER A 107 29.99 13.49 3.78
N ALA A 108 28.89 13.16 4.46
CA ALA A 108 28.55 11.79 4.84
C ALA A 108 28.29 10.90 3.63
N PHE A 109 27.63 11.44 2.60
CA PHE A 109 27.53 10.79 1.30
C PHE A 109 28.92 10.46 0.73
N MET A 110 29.81 11.44 0.67
CA MET A 110 31.15 11.24 0.12
C MET A 110 32.02 10.29 0.96
N SER A 111 31.79 10.15 2.27
CA SER A 111 32.53 9.20 3.11
C SER A 111 32.06 7.75 2.92
N ILE A 112 30.77 7.53 2.66
CA ILE A 112 30.21 6.18 2.36
C ILE A 112 30.79 5.62 1.04
N PHE A 113 31.06 6.49 0.06
CA PHE A 113 31.63 6.10 -1.24
C PHE A 113 33.17 6.14 -1.29
N LYS A 114 33.85 6.53 -0.21
CA LYS A 114 35.32 6.60 -0.16
C LYS A 114 35.89 5.26 0.28
N LYS A 115 36.33 4.46 -0.70
CA LYS A 115 37.20 3.31 -0.48
C LYS A 115 38.66 3.74 -0.43
#